data_AF-A0A414M1T4-F1
#
_entry.id   AF-A0A414M1T4-F1
#
_cell.length_a   1.000
_cell.length_b   1.000
_cell.length_c   1.000
_cell.angle_alpha   90.00
_cell.angle_beta   90.00
_cell.angle_gamma   90.00
#
_symmetry.space_group_name_H-M   'P 1'
#
loop_
_entity.id
_entity.type
_entity.pdbx_description
1 polymer ?
#
loop_
_entity_poly.entity_id
_entity_poly.type
_entity_poly.pdbx_seq_one_letter_code
_entity_poly.pdbx_strand_id
1 'polypeptide(L)'
;MDEILEKVNEKFKGDFTDADRVMLGALHDKLAKDEKLANSARTTDPLIFMQTIFPNAFGTSAMDSYMESQESYQFLFEDKAKYDAIMNALAGVIYREMREPVKK
;
A
#
# COMPACT_ATOMS: atom_id res chain seq x y z
N MET A 1 -5.01 -5.57 8.05
CA MET A 1 -4.66 -6.34 6.86
C MET A 1 -5.86 -6.91 6.13
N ASP A 2 -6.80 -7.56 6.82
CA ASP A 2 -7.99 -8.12 6.17
C ASP A 2 -8.80 -7.10 5.37
N GLU A 3 -8.91 -5.84 5.83
CA GLU A 3 -9.59 -4.77 5.08
C GLU A 3 -8.96 -4.47 3.69
N ILE A 4 -7.63 -4.58 3.57
CA ILE A 4 -6.92 -4.35 2.28
C ILE A 4 -7.28 -5.47 1.32
N LEU A 5 -7.23 -6.72 1.81
CA LEU A 5 -7.55 -7.90 1.02
C LEU A 5 -9.01 -7.90 0.59
N GLU A 6 -9.94 -7.54 1.48
CA GLU A 6 -11.36 -7.41 1.14
C GLU A 6 -11.59 -6.38 0.04
N LYS A 7 -11.03 -5.17 0.19
CA LYS A 7 -11.15 -4.09 -0.82
C LYS A 7 -10.57 -4.47 -2.17
N VAL A 8 -9.47 -5.21 -2.19
CA VAL A 8 -8.85 -5.65 -3.44
C VAL A 8 -9.63 -6.82 -4.05
N ASN A 9 -10.07 -7.81 -3.26
CA ASN A 9 -10.89 -8.93 -3.73
C ASN A 9 -12.27 -8.50 -4.25
N GLU A 10 -12.88 -7.46 -3.68
CA GLU A 10 -14.14 -6.90 -4.20
C GLU A 10 -13.98 -6.40 -5.64
N LYS A 11 -12.83 -5.81 -5.97
CA LYS A 11 -12.54 -5.30 -7.31
C LYS A 11 -11.97 -6.36 -8.26
N PHE A 12 -11.17 -7.29 -7.73
CA PHE A 12 -10.50 -8.33 -8.49
C PHE A 12 -10.95 -9.67 -7.94
N LYS A 13 -11.97 -10.27 -8.57
CA LYS A 13 -12.42 -11.65 -8.32
C LYS A 13 -11.36 -12.67 -8.77
N GLY A 14 -10.18 -12.64 -8.18
CA GLY A 14 -9.07 -13.53 -8.50
C GLY A 14 -8.36 -13.97 -7.23
N ASP A 15 -7.90 -15.22 -7.21
CA ASP A 15 -7.18 -15.88 -6.13
C ASP A 15 -6.01 -15.05 -5.59
N PHE A 16 -6.30 -14.20 -4.61
CA PHE A 16 -5.27 -13.64 -3.73
C PHE A 16 -4.65 -14.81 -2.96
N THR A 17 -3.40 -15.09 -3.25
CA THR A 17 -2.67 -16.19 -2.62
C THR A 17 -2.10 -15.75 -1.26
N ASP A 18 -1.70 -16.71 -0.43
CA ASP A 18 -0.96 -16.41 0.81
C ASP A 18 0.34 -15.65 0.53
N ALA A 19 0.99 -15.90 -0.61
CA ALA A 19 2.18 -15.17 -1.02
C ALA A 19 1.87 -13.68 -1.25
N ASP A 20 0.74 -13.36 -1.89
CA ASP A 20 0.30 -11.98 -2.09
C ASP A 20 0.00 -11.31 -0.75
N ARG A 21 -0.61 -12.03 0.20
CA ARG A 21 -0.87 -11.50 1.55
C ARG A 21 0.43 -11.13 2.27
N VAL A 22 1.43 -12.01 2.21
CA VAL A 22 2.75 -11.75 2.84
C VAL A 22 3.46 -10.59 2.17
N MET A 23 3.46 -10.55 0.83
CA MET A 23 4.07 -9.48 0.03
C MET A 23 3.43 -8.12 0.34
N LEU A 24 2.09 -8.05 0.34
CA LEU A 24 1.38 -6.83 0.73
C LEU A 24 1.62 -6.45 2.18
N GLY A 25 1.81 -7.44 3.06
CA GLY A 25 2.22 -7.28 4.46
C GLY A 25 3.51 -6.47 4.57
N ALA A 26 4.53 -6.94 3.87
CA ALA A 26 5.82 -6.28 3.82
C ALA A 26 5.74 -4.84 3.27
N LEU A 27 4.98 -4.61 2.18
CA LEU A 27 4.80 -3.26 1.63
C LEU A 27 4.06 -2.33 2.60
N HIS A 28 2.99 -2.81 3.21
CA HIS A 28 2.25 -2.08 4.23
C HIS A 28 3.17 -1.66 5.38
N ASP A 29 3.91 -2.60 5.95
CA ASP A 29 4.85 -2.33 7.04
C ASP A 29 5.92 -1.31 6.66
N LYS A 30 6.49 -1.42 5.45
CA LYS A 30 7.54 -0.52 4.93
C LYS A 30 7.01 0.92 4.83
N LEU A 31 5.80 1.08 4.29
CA LEU A 31 5.16 2.39 4.13
C LEU A 31 4.65 2.95 5.46
N ALA A 32 4.08 2.12 6.33
CA ALA A 32 3.55 2.54 7.63
C ALA A 32 4.67 3.05 8.57
N LYS A 33 5.89 2.50 8.42
CA LYS A 33 7.08 2.91 9.19
C LYS A 33 7.83 4.09 8.58
N ASP A 34 7.43 4.57 7.39
CA ASP A 34 8.05 5.75 6.78
C ASP A 34 7.60 7.02 7.53
N GLU A 35 8.50 7.57 8.34
CA GLU A 35 8.25 8.79 9.12
C GLU A 35 7.94 10.01 8.23
N LYS A 36 8.53 10.11 7.04
CA LYS A 36 8.24 11.20 6.11
C LYS A 36 6.81 11.07 5.59
N LEU A 37 6.43 9.85 5.20
CA LEU A 37 5.07 9.55 4.75
C LEU A 37 4.06 9.82 5.88
N ALA A 38 4.36 9.42 7.12
CA ALA A 38 3.51 9.68 8.29
C ALA A 38 3.35 11.17 8.58
N ASN A 39 4.44 11.94 8.50
CA ASN A 39 4.39 13.38 8.69
C ASN A 39 3.57 14.06 7.58
N SER A 40 3.77 13.68 6.32
CA SER A 40 2.95 14.14 5.20
C SER A 40 1.48 13.78 5.39
N ALA A 41 1.19 12.55 5.83
CA ALA A 41 -0.17 12.12 6.12
C ALA A 41 -0.83 13.02 7.15
N ARG A 42 -0.13 13.50 8.18
CA ARG A 42 -0.72 14.36 9.23
C ARG A 42 -0.85 15.83 8.86
N THR A 43 0.04 16.34 8.00
CA THR A 43 0.19 17.77 7.74
C THR A 43 -0.42 18.23 6.42
N THR A 44 -0.60 17.31 5.46
CA THR A 44 -1.06 17.63 4.11
C THR A 44 -2.56 17.41 3.96
N ASP A 45 -3.17 18.12 3.02
CA ASP A 45 -4.56 17.89 2.62
C ASP A 45 -4.78 16.41 2.23
N PRO A 46 -5.90 15.79 2.67
CA PRO A 46 -6.20 14.39 2.39
C PRO A 46 -6.12 14.04 0.90
N LEU A 47 -6.60 14.92 0.02
CA LEU A 47 -6.63 14.68 -1.42
C LEU A 47 -5.22 14.67 -2.01
N ILE A 48 -4.39 15.63 -1.59
CA ILE A 48 -2.99 15.72 -2.03
C ILE A 48 -2.20 14.50 -1.54
N PHE A 49 -2.44 14.05 -0.30
CA PHE A 49 -1.81 12.83 0.20
C PHE A 49 -2.17 11.63 -0.67
N MET A 50 -3.47 11.40 -0.90
CA MET A 50 -3.97 10.22 -1.62
C MET A 50 -3.62 10.23 -3.11
N GLN A 51 -3.60 11.39 -3.78
CA GLN A 51 -3.39 11.48 -5.23
C GLN A 51 -1.93 11.69 -5.64
N THR A 52 -1.08 12.21 -4.74
CA THR A 52 0.28 12.60 -5.09
C THR A 52 1.32 11.98 -4.18
N ILE A 53 1.23 12.19 -2.86
CA ILE A 53 2.29 11.78 -1.94
C ILE A 53 2.35 10.26 -1.82
N PHE A 54 1.20 9.65 -1.54
CA PHE A 54 1.12 8.21 -1.34
C PHE A 54 1.45 7.42 -2.61
N PRO A 55 0.92 7.73 -3.81
CA PRO A 55 1.29 7.03 -5.03
C PRO A 55 2.79 7.06 -5.34
N ASN A 56 3.46 8.17 -5.06
CA ASN A 56 4.92 8.28 -5.22
C ASN A 56 5.65 7.37 -4.22
N ALA A 57 5.31 7.44 -2.93
CA ALA A 57 5.94 6.62 -1.90
C ALA A 57 5.70 5.12 -2.11
N PHE A 58 4.47 4.76 -2.49
CA PHE A 58 4.07 3.40 -2.84
C PHE A 58 4.89 2.89 -4.04
N GLY A 59 4.98 3.67 -5.12
CA GLY A 59 5.74 3.29 -6.31
C GLY A 59 7.23 3.07 -6.04
N THR A 60 7.85 3.96 -5.26
CA THR A 60 9.24 3.77 -4.82
C THR A 60 9.39 2.49 -4.00
N SER A 61 8.52 2.28 -3.00
CA SER A 61 8.60 1.10 -2.13
C SER A 61 8.35 -0.20 -2.91
N ALA A 62 7.42 -0.18 -3.86
CA ALA A 62 7.11 -1.30 -4.73
C ALA A 62 8.28 -1.63 -5.66
N MET A 63 8.90 -0.62 -6.30
CA MET A 63 10.07 -0.82 -7.16
C MET A 63 11.29 -1.33 -6.39
N ASP A 64 11.58 -0.75 -5.22
CA ASP A 64 12.67 -1.21 -4.37
C ASP A 64 12.46 -2.67 -3.99
N SER A 65 11.25 -3.02 -3.54
CA SER A 65 10.95 -4.40 -3.12
C SER A 65 10.97 -5.38 -4.30
N TYR A 66 10.61 -4.94 -5.51
CA TYR A 66 10.77 -5.72 -6.73
C TYR A 66 12.24 -5.95 -7.09
N MET A 67 13.12 -4.97 -6.89
CA MET A 67 14.57 -5.16 -7.08
C MET A 67 15.14 -6.14 -6.05
N GLU A 68 14.60 -6.14 -4.82
CA GLU A 68 14.99 -7.08 -3.76
C GLU A 68 14.48 -8.52 -4.01
N SER A 69 13.27 -8.68 -4.55
CA SER A 69 12.68 -9.99 -4.85
C SER A 69 11.72 -9.92 -6.04
N GLN A 70 12.26 -10.10 -7.24
CA GLN A 70 11.46 -10.02 -8.47
C GLN A 70 10.29 -11.01 -8.47
N GLU A 71 10.54 -12.29 -8.13
CA GLU A 71 9.49 -13.33 -8.11
C GLU A 71 8.32 -12.99 -7.17
N SER A 72 8.59 -12.34 -6.04
CA SER A 72 7.56 -12.01 -5.05
C SER A 72 6.70 -10.82 -5.47
N TYR A 73 7.28 -9.85 -6.18
CA TYR A 73 6.64 -8.57 -6.50
C TYR A 73 6.24 -8.43 -7.98
N GLN A 74 6.64 -9.36 -8.85
CA GLN A 74 6.33 -9.31 -10.28
C GLN A 74 4.84 -9.11 -10.53
N PHE A 75 4.00 -9.87 -9.84
CA PHE A 75 2.54 -9.79 -9.93
C PHE A 75 1.97 -8.37 -9.75
N LEU A 76 2.60 -7.56 -8.89
CA LEU A 76 2.16 -6.19 -8.64
C LEU A 76 2.24 -5.32 -9.91
N PHE A 77 3.16 -5.64 -10.82
CA PHE A 77 3.42 -4.88 -12.04
C PHE A 77 2.85 -5.52 -13.31
N GLU A 78 2.31 -6.73 -13.23
CA GLU A 78 1.71 -7.43 -14.37
C GLU A 78 0.38 -6.81 -14.80
N ASP A 79 -0.35 -6.20 -13.87
CA ASP A 79 -1.67 -5.61 -14.13
C ASP A 79 -1.79 -4.25 -13.45
N LYS A 80 -1.88 -3.20 -14.28
CA LYS A 80 -2.04 -1.82 -13.81
C LYS A 80 -3.30 -1.64 -12.96
N ALA A 81 -4.40 -2.31 -13.29
CA ALA A 81 -5.64 -2.19 -12.54
C ALA A 81 -5.49 -2.78 -11.13
N LYS A 82 -4.76 -3.90 -10.99
CA LYS A 82 -4.42 -4.48 -9.68
C LYS A 82 -3.49 -3.57 -8.89
N TYR A 83 -2.43 -3.07 -9.53
CA TYR A 83 -1.52 -2.09 -8.94
C TYR A 83 -2.30 -0.91 -8.35
N ASP A 84 -3.16 -0.29 -9.16
CA ASP A 84 -3.95 0.86 -8.77
C ASP A 84 -4.90 0.52 -7.60
N ALA A 85 -5.49 -0.68 -7.59
CA ALA A 85 -6.39 -1.09 -6.52
C ALA A 85 -5.67 -1.37 -5.20
N ILE A 86 -4.54 -2.07 -5.25
CA ILE A 86 -3.68 -2.32 -4.09
C ILE A 86 -3.19 -0.99 -3.51
N MET A 87 -2.68 -0.11 -4.38
CA MET A 87 -2.21 1.22 -3.98
C MET A 87 -3.33 2.00 -3.28
N ASN A 88 -4.53 2.07 -3.86
CA ASN A 88 -5.65 2.80 -3.27
C ASN A 88 -6.13 2.19 -1.94
N ALA A 89 -6.15 0.85 -1.83
CA ALA A 89 -6.53 0.16 -0.60
C ALA A 89 -5.51 0.45 0.52
N LEU A 90 -4.21 0.34 0.22
CA LEU A 90 -3.13 0.66 1.15
C LEU A 90 -3.14 2.13 1.54
N ALA A 91 -3.38 3.05 0.59
CA ALA A 91 -3.44 4.47 0.84
C ALA A 91 -4.46 4.80 1.92
N GLY A 92 -5.68 4.25 1.81
CA GLY A 92 -6.75 4.49 2.78
C GLY A 92 -6.43 3.94 4.17
N VAL A 93 -5.85 2.73 4.24
CA VAL A 93 -5.51 2.08 5.52
C VAL A 93 -4.36 2.81 6.20
N ILE A 94 -3.23 3.01 5.50
CA ILE A 94 -2.03 3.65 6.05
C ILE A 94 -2.32 5.09 6.45
N TYR A 95 -3.06 5.84 5.63
CA TYR A 95 -3.47 7.19 5.97
C TYR A 95 -4.25 7.26 7.29
N ARG A 96 -5.20 6.32 7.48
CA ARG A 96 -5.96 6.21 8.70
C ARG A 96 -5.06 5.84 9.88
N GLU A 97 -4.23 4.82 9.75
CA GLU A 97 -3.30 4.37 10.81
C GLU A 97 -2.33 5.49 11.24
N MET A 98 -1.81 6.27 10.29
CA MET A 98 -0.89 7.38 10.55
C MET A 98 -1.55 8.55 11.30
N ARG A 99 -2.86 8.74 11.11
CA ARG A 99 -3.66 9.78 11.77
C ARG A 99 -4.39 9.30 13.02
N GLU A 100 -4.60 8.00 13.18
CA GLU A 100 -5.17 7.45 14.40
C GLU A 100 -4.19 7.71 15.56
N PRO A 101 -4.66 8.29 16.68
CA PRO A 101 -3.81 8.47 17.83
C PRO A 101 -3.36 7.09 18.32
N VAL A 102 -2.05 6.90 18.48
CA VAL A 102 -1.49 5.69 19.09
C VAL A 102 -2.20 5.49 20.42
N LYS A 103 -3.06 4.47 20.52
CA LYS A 103 -3.68 4.08 21.79
C LYS A 103 -2.52 3.60 22.68
N LYS A 104 -2.13 4.45 23.62
CA LYS A 104 -1.18 4.14 24.69
C LYS A 104 -1.74 3.07 25.61
#